data_AF-A0A2V8BDZ8-F1
#
_entry.id   AF-A0A2V8BDZ8-F1
#
_cell.length_a   1.000
_cell.length_b   1.000
_cell.length_c   1.000
_cell.angle_alpha   90.00
_cell.angle_beta   90.00
_cell.angle_gamma   90.00
#
_symmetry.space_group_name_H-M   'P 1'
#
loop_
_entity.id
_entity.type
_entity.pdbx_description
1 polymer ?
#
loop_
_entity_poly.entity_id
_entity_poly.type
_entity_poly.pdbx_seq_one_letter_code
_entity_poly.pdbx_strand_id
1 'polypeptide(L)'
;MLFARAKGRTGGVPAERIVRHVLSVTRGGDWPVRSDALDAALRRCASAHTDEIQIVGRPPGSLPGLYGTRRAGSRARPYRTLLRRSEPVDGSCDCADFLRNSLGLCKHLIAVLAEAVSKPDRIVIGREAALAPPLRWDPVRPLNGPGDWLARVRWVAAAPDGDLRRWL
;
A
#
# COMPACT_ATOMS: atom_id res chain seq x y z
N MET A 1 -7.39 -5.04 -22.49
CA MET A 1 -6.23 -4.47 -21.77
C MET A 1 -6.63 -4.06 -20.34
N LEU A 2 -5.73 -4.17 -19.35
CA LEU A 2 -6.02 -3.87 -17.93
C LEU A 2 -6.46 -2.41 -17.69
N PHE A 3 -5.87 -1.43 -18.39
CA PHE A 3 -6.25 -0.02 -18.29
C PHE A 3 -7.73 0.23 -18.62
N ALA A 4 -8.24 -0.39 -19.69
CA ALA A 4 -9.65 -0.28 -20.06
C ALA A 4 -10.59 -0.81 -18.97
N ARG A 5 -10.18 -1.88 -18.26
CA ARG A 5 -10.95 -2.47 -17.15
C ARG A 5 -10.93 -1.62 -15.88
N ALA A 6 -9.90 -0.78 -15.69
CA ALA A 6 -9.74 0.08 -14.53
C ALA A 6 -10.41 1.46 -14.69
N LYS A 7 -10.61 1.92 -15.94
CA LYS A 7 -11.19 3.23 -16.24
C LYS A 7 -12.52 3.45 -15.50
N GLY A 8 -12.62 4.56 -14.77
CA GLY A 8 -13.81 4.95 -14.00
C GLY A 8 -14.08 4.11 -12.74
N ARG A 9 -13.23 3.13 -12.41
CA ARG A 9 -13.45 2.18 -11.30
C ARG A 9 -12.43 2.34 -10.16
N THR A 10 -11.55 3.32 -10.24
CA THR A 10 -10.48 3.57 -9.26
C THR A 10 -10.76 4.72 -8.30
N GLY A 11 -11.96 5.32 -8.38
CA GLY A 11 -12.34 6.46 -7.54
C GLY A 11 -11.44 7.67 -7.81
N GLY A 12 -10.96 8.30 -6.73
CA GLY A 12 -10.06 9.46 -6.81
C GLY A 12 -8.60 9.13 -7.16
N VAL A 13 -8.25 7.87 -7.41
CA VAL A 13 -6.88 7.47 -7.82
C VAL A 13 -6.83 7.29 -9.34
N PRO A 14 -5.84 7.84 -10.06
CA PRO A 14 -5.65 7.59 -11.49
C PRO A 14 -5.54 6.10 -11.78
N ALA A 15 -6.24 5.64 -12.81
CA ALA A 15 -6.28 4.22 -13.18
C ALA A 15 -4.89 3.65 -13.45
N GLU A 16 -4.01 4.49 -14.00
CA GLU A 16 -2.63 4.16 -14.32
C GLU A 16 -1.83 3.77 -13.08
N ARG A 17 -2.03 4.44 -11.94
CA ARG A 17 -1.32 4.12 -10.69
C ARG A 17 -1.72 2.75 -10.16
N ILE A 18 -3.02 2.43 -10.19
CA ILE A 18 -3.53 1.12 -9.77
C ILE A 18 -3.03 0.02 -10.69
N VAL A 19 -3.09 0.23 -12.01
CA VAL A 19 -2.64 -0.76 -13.00
C VAL A 19 -1.13 -1.00 -12.90
N ARG A 20 -0.32 0.06 -12.79
CA ARG A 20 1.15 -0.07 -12.60
C ARG A 20 1.48 -0.82 -11.33
N HIS A 21 0.78 -0.52 -10.23
CA HIS A 21 0.95 -1.25 -8.98
C HIS A 21 0.63 -2.74 -9.14
N VAL A 22 -0.53 -3.07 -9.71
CA VAL A 22 -0.94 -4.47 -9.98
C VAL A 22 0.11 -5.18 -10.84
N LEU A 23 0.57 -4.57 -11.92
CA LEU A 23 1.60 -5.15 -12.79
C LEU A 23 2.95 -5.34 -12.08
N SER A 24 3.30 -4.44 -11.16
CA SER A 24 4.52 -4.55 -10.35
C SER A 24 4.44 -5.74 -9.38
N VAL A 25 3.35 -5.83 -8.61
CA VAL A 25 3.21 -6.88 -7.57
C VAL A 25 2.89 -8.27 -8.15
N THR A 26 2.44 -8.33 -9.40
CA THR A 26 2.19 -9.59 -10.12
C THR A 26 3.26 -9.90 -11.18
N ARG A 27 4.45 -9.30 -11.06
CA ARG A 27 5.57 -9.60 -11.95
C ARG A 27 5.86 -11.11 -11.93
N GLY A 28 5.97 -11.71 -13.11
CA GLY A 28 6.13 -13.16 -13.28
C GLY A 28 4.81 -13.95 -13.34
N GLY A 29 3.68 -13.32 -13.01
CA GLY A 29 2.34 -13.89 -13.24
C GLY A 29 1.89 -13.73 -14.68
N ASP A 30 1.00 -14.62 -15.12
CA ASP A 30 0.36 -14.61 -16.42
C ASP A 30 -0.90 -13.71 -16.44
N TRP A 31 -1.68 -13.77 -17.52
CA TRP A 31 -2.87 -12.93 -17.67
C TRP A 31 -3.94 -13.18 -16.60
N PRO A 32 -4.33 -14.44 -16.28
CA PRO A 32 -5.30 -14.71 -15.21
C PRO A 32 -4.91 -14.08 -13.87
N VAL A 33 -3.66 -14.24 -13.45
CA VAL A 33 -3.17 -13.65 -12.18
C VAL A 33 -3.30 -12.13 -12.18
N ARG A 34 -2.89 -11.47 -13.28
CA ARG A 34 -2.96 -10.01 -13.41
C ARG A 34 -4.42 -9.50 -13.46
N SER A 35 -5.29 -10.24 -14.14
CA SER A 35 -6.72 -9.97 -14.22
C SER A 35 -7.37 -10.00 -12.83
N ASP A 36 -7.15 -11.08 -12.08
CA ASP A 36 -7.77 -11.28 -10.77
C ASP A 36 -7.20 -10.32 -9.72
N ALA A 37 -5.89 -10.04 -9.79
CA ALA A 37 -5.27 -9.02 -8.96
C ALA A 37 -5.86 -7.62 -9.23
N LEU A 38 -6.12 -7.27 -10.48
CA LEU A 38 -6.80 -6.03 -10.83
C LEU A 38 -8.23 -6.01 -10.27
N ASP A 39 -9.02 -7.06 -10.47
CA ASP A 39 -10.39 -7.11 -9.95
C ASP A 39 -10.42 -7.01 -8.42
N ALA A 40 -9.48 -7.64 -7.73
CA ALA A 40 -9.33 -7.51 -6.28
C ALA A 40 -8.94 -6.08 -5.85
N ALA A 41 -8.09 -5.39 -6.61
CA ALA A 41 -7.77 -3.97 -6.37
C ALA A 41 -8.99 -3.07 -6.61
N LEU A 42 -9.74 -3.29 -7.69
CA LEU A 42 -10.94 -2.51 -8.02
C LEU A 42 -12.06 -2.72 -7.01
N ARG A 43 -12.24 -3.94 -6.47
CA ARG A 43 -13.16 -4.18 -5.34
C ARG A 43 -12.79 -3.32 -4.14
N ARG A 44 -11.49 -3.13 -3.84
CA ARG A 44 -11.04 -2.26 -2.75
C ARG A 44 -11.25 -0.78 -3.06
N CYS A 45 -11.09 -0.35 -4.31
CA CYS A 45 -11.44 1.01 -4.73
C CYS A 45 -12.94 1.28 -4.50
N ALA A 46 -13.80 0.35 -4.92
CA ALA A 46 -15.23 0.42 -4.68
C ALA A 46 -15.55 0.43 -3.17
N SER A 47 -14.96 -0.47 -2.38
CA SER A 47 -15.15 -0.48 -0.92
C SER A 47 -14.67 0.81 -0.24
N ALA A 48 -13.59 1.43 -0.70
CA ALA A 48 -13.14 2.71 -0.15
C ALA A 48 -14.21 3.81 -0.31
N HIS A 49 -14.90 3.79 -1.44
CA HIS A 49 -16.01 4.70 -1.73
C HIS A 49 -17.29 4.32 -0.97
N THR A 50 -17.76 3.07 -1.07
CA THR A 50 -18.99 2.59 -0.42
C THR A 50 -18.93 2.70 1.11
N ASP A 51 -17.76 2.49 1.70
CA ASP A 51 -17.56 2.66 3.13
C ASP A 51 -17.24 4.10 3.53
N GLU A 52 -17.19 5.03 2.57
CA GLU A 52 -16.89 6.45 2.81
C GLU A 52 -15.68 6.62 3.74
N ILE A 53 -14.54 6.04 3.34
CA ILE A 53 -13.34 6.09 4.17
C ILE A 53 -12.87 7.54 4.31
N GLN A 54 -12.85 8.02 5.54
CA GLN A 54 -12.45 9.38 5.91
C GLN A 54 -11.04 9.41 6.49
N ILE A 55 -10.31 10.47 6.15
CA ILE A 55 -9.03 10.83 6.75
C ILE A 55 -9.29 11.76 7.94
N VAL A 56 -9.08 11.23 9.15
CA VAL A 56 -9.31 11.92 10.42
C VAL A 56 -8.02 12.36 11.12
N GLY A 57 -6.86 11.92 10.62
CA GLY A 57 -5.54 12.40 11.03
C GLY A 57 -4.62 12.48 9.82
N ARG A 58 -3.78 13.52 9.76
CA ARG A 58 -2.84 13.76 8.66
C ARG A 58 -1.43 14.00 9.21
N PRO A 59 -0.38 13.63 8.45
CA PRO A 59 0.98 14.05 8.77
C PRO A 59 1.10 15.59 8.65
N PRO A 60 1.90 16.24 9.50
CA PRO A 60 2.18 17.66 9.39
C PRO A 60 3.10 17.96 8.20
N GLY A 61 2.89 19.10 7.53
CA GLY A 61 3.81 19.66 6.54
C GLY A 61 3.81 19.01 5.15
N SER A 62 3.96 17.69 5.04
CA SER A 62 4.06 16.95 3.77
C SER A 62 3.03 15.83 3.65
N LEU A 63 2.77 15.35 2.43
CA LEU A 63 1.89 14.19 2.20
C LEU A 63 2.46 12.85 2.69
N PRO A 64 3.76 12.52 2.54
CA PRO A 64 4.29 11.32 3.17
C PRO A 64 4.16 11.39 4.69
N GLY A 65 3.78 10.26 5.30
CA GLY A 65 3.66 10.12 6.75
C GLY A 65 2.45 9.31 7.19
N LEU A 66 2.15 9.38 8.49
CA LEU A 66 1.09 8.62 9.14
C LEU A 66 -0.26 9.35 9.07
N TYR A 67 -1.25 8.66 8.50
CA TYR A 67 -2.64 9.07 8.45
C TYR A 67 -3.48 8.26 9.43
N GLY A 68 -4.51 8.90 9.97
CA GLY A 68 -5.62 8.24 10.67
C GLY A 68 -6.79 8.07 9.70
N THR A 69 -7.23 6.84 9.48
CA THR A 69 -8.34 6.52 8.56
C THR A 69 -9.44 5.75 9.26
N ARG A 70 -10.71 6.09 9.01
CA ARG A 70 -11.87 5.32 9.49
C ARG A 70 -13.04 5.43 8.53
N ARG A 71 -14.00 4.50 8.65
CA ARG A 71 -15.31 4.61 8.00
C ARG A 71 -16.06 5.85 8.51
N ALA A 72 -16.77 6.56 7.64
CA ALA A 72 -17.70 7.61 8.07
C ALA A 72 -18.70 7.07 9.12
N GLY A 73 -19.01 7.89 10.12
CA GLY A 73 -19.90 7.53 11.23
C GLY A 73 -19.37 6.47 12.21
N SER A 74 -18.22 5.86 11.96
CA SER A 74 -17.66 4.85 12.87
C SER A 74 -17.01 5.46 14.12
N ARG A 75 -17.34 4.88 15.28
CA ARG A 75 -16.69 5.17 16.56
C ARG A 75 -15.43 4.33 16.81
N ALA A 76 -15.10 3.40 15.91
CA ALA A 76 -13.91 2.57 16.04
C ALA A 76 -12.63 3.43 16.02
N ARG A 77 -11.58 2.95 16.70
CA ARG A 77 -10.25 3.55 16.63
C ARG A 77 -9.82 3.66 15.16
N PRO A 78 -9.33 4.83 14.71
CA PRO A 78 -8.80 4.96 13.36
C PRO A 78 -7.63 3.99 13.10
N TYR A 79 -7.63 3.38 11.91
CA TYR A 79 -6.48 2.65 11.41
C TYR A 79 -5.33 3.61 11.12
N ARG A 80 -4.11 3.18 11.41
CA ARG A 80 -2.87 3.88 11.06
C ARG A 80 -2.47 3.48 9.65
N THR A 81 -2.55 4.43 8.73
CA THR A 81 -2.18 4.24 7.33
C THR A 81 -0.95 5.09 7.02
N LEU A 82 0.19 4.46 6.79
CA LEU A 82 1.44 5.11 6.41
C LEU A 82 1.53 5.20 4.89
N LEU A 83 1.69 6.41 4.37
CA LEU A 83 2.10 6.63 2.99
C LEU A 83 3.57 7.03 2.97
N ARG A 84 4.43 6.25 2.30
CA ARG A 84 5.84 6.59 2.10
C ARG A 84 6.05 7.29 0.76
N ARG A 85 5.48 6.73 -0.31
CA ARG A 85 5.52 7.27 -1.68
C ARG A 85 4.20 7.00 -2.40
N SER A 86 3.77 7.95 -3.22
CA SER A 86 2.55 7.80 -4.03
C SER A 86 2.81 7.24 -5.44
N GLU A 87 4.04 7.37 -5.93
CA GLU A 87 4.52 6.77 -7.20
C GLU A 87 6.02 6.42 -7.06
N PRO A 88 6.43 5.14 -7.18
CA PRO A 88 5.56 3.97 -7.09
C PRO A 88 4.82 3.96 -5.74
N VAL A 89 3.66 3.32 -5.71
CA VAL A 89 2.88 3.20 -4.46
C VAL A 89 3.69 2.42 -3.42
N ASP A 90 3.96 3.07 -2.29
CA ASP A 90 4.65 2.48 -1.14
C ASP A 90 3.97 2.99 0.13
N GLY A 91 3.40 2.07 0.89
CA GLY A 91 2.69 2.38 2.12
C GLY A 91 2.38 1.13 2.94
N SER A 92 1.77 1.34 4.10
CA SER A 92 1.29 0.27 4.97
C SER A 92 0.04 0.68 5.73
N CYS A 93 -0.77 -0.29 6.14
CA CYS A 93 -1.94 -0.04 6.99
C CYS A 93 -2.03 -1.15 8.05
N ASP A 94 -2.46 -0.80 9.26
CA ASP A 94 -2.69 -1.77 10.34
C ASP A 94 -4.06 -2.48 10.27
N CYS A 95 -4.81 -2.32 9.16
CA CYS A 95 -6.10 -2.99 9.00
C CYS A 95 -5.97 -4.46 8.59
N ALA A 96 -6.96 -5.27 8.95
CA ALA A 96 -6.97 -6.71 8.69
C ALA A 96 -6.86 -7.07 7.20
N ASP A 97 -7.44 -6.27 6.29
CA ASP A 97 -7.31 -6.51 4.84
C ASP A 97 -5.85 -6.34 4.41
N PHE A 98 -5.18 -5.25 4.80
CA PHE A 98 -3.78 -5.02 4.43
C PHE A 98 -2.86 -6.11 4.96
N LEU A 99 -3.05 -6.50 6.21
CA LEU A 99 -2.24 -7.53 6.87
C LEU A 99 -2.42 -8.92 6.27
N ARG A 100 -3.52 -9.22 5.58
CA ARG A 100 -3.82 -10.57 5.09
C ARG A 100 -3.78 -10.67 3.57
N ASN A 101 -3.98 -9.57 2.87
CA ASN A 101 -3.95 -9.59 1.42
C ASN A 101 -2.52 -9.75 0.88
N SER A 102 -2.44 -9.94 -0.42
CA SER A 102 -1.18 -10.22 -1.14
C SER A 102 -0.84 -9.12 -2.15
N LEU A 103 -1.54 -7.98 -2.09
CA LEU A 103 -1.42 -6.92 -3.09
C LEU A 103 -0.82 -5.63 -2.52
N GLY A 104 -0.58 -5.51 -1.21
CA GLY A 104 -0.05 -4.28 -0.63
C GLY A 104 -0.96 -3.06 -0.80
N LEU A 105 -2.26 -3.28 -1.00
CA LEU A 105 -3.29 -2.25 -1.09
C LEU A 105 -4.49 -2.67 -0.26
N CYS A 106 -4.99 -1.75 0.57
CA CYS A 106 -6.29 -1.88 1.21
C CYS A 106 -7.13 -0.64 0.89
N LYS A 107 -8.42 -0.67 1.21
CA LYS A 107 -9.31 0.48 1.02
C LYS A 107 -8.83 1.77 1.72
N HIS A 108 -8.18 1.65 2.88
CA HIS A 108 -7.63 2.80 3.61
C HIS A 108 -6.43 3.43 2.90
N LEU A 109 -5.51 2.61 2.40
CA LEU A 109 -4.36 3.11 1.63
C LEU A 109 -4.82 3.72 0.30
N ILE A 110 -5.85 3.16 -0.35
CA ILE A 110 -6.46 3.76 -1.55
C ILE A 110 -7.06 5.13 -1.25
N ALA A 111 -7.76 5.31 -0.12
CA ALA A 111 -8.29 6.61 0.28
C ALA A 111 -7.17 7.65 0.52
N VAL A 112 -6.08 7.24 1.17
CA VAL A 112 -4.90 8.09 1.37
C VAL A 112 -4.20 8.42 0.05
N LEU A 113 -4.11 7.48 -0.90
CA LEU A 113 -3.57 7.73 -2.24
C LEU A 113 -4.42 8.74 -3.01
N ALA A 114 -5.75 8.67 -2.91
CA ALA A 114 -6.65 9.62 -3.54
C ALA A 114 -6.44 11.05 -2.99
N GLU A 115 -6.28 11.19 -1.68
CA GLU A 115 -5.92 12.46 -1.03
C GLU A 115 -4.54 12.98 -1.47
N ALA A 116 -3.56 12.10 -1.62
CA ALA A 116 -2.22 12.50 -2.04
C ALA A 116 -2.17 12.96 -3.50
N VAL A 117 -2.93 12.31 -4.38
CA VAL A 117 -3.01 12.69 -5.80
C VAL A 117 -3.80 13.97 -6.01
N SER A 118 -4.81 14.26 -5.19
CA SER A 118 -5.57 15.51 -5.28
C SER A 118 -4.80 16.75 -4.80
N LYS A 119 -3.63 16.57 -4.17
CA LYS A 119 -2.80 17.66 -3.60
C LYS A 119 -1.33 17.57 -4.04
N PRO A 120 -1.03 17.61 -5.35
CA PRO A 120 0.31 17.35 -5.87
C PRO A 120 1.39 18.30 -5.32
N ASP A 121 1.05 19.56 -5.03
CA ASP A 121 1.97 20.59 -4.54
C ASP A 121 2.53 20.31 -3.13
N ARG A 122 1.96 19.33 -2.41
CA ARG A 122 2.38 18.93 -1.06
C ARG A 122 3.19 17.64 -1.04
N ILE A 123 3.57 17.11 -2.20
CA ILE A 123 4.47 15.96 -2.32
C ILE A 123 5.91 16.46 -2.14
N VAL A 124 6.28 16.79 -0.91
CA VAL A 124 7.69 16.89 -0.52
C VAL A 124 8.13 15.49 -0.14
N ILE A 125 9.26 15.01 -0.70
CA ILE A 125 9.86 13.74 -0.27
C ILE A 125 10.22 13.90 1.21
N GLY A 126 9.36 13.36 2.08
CA GLY A 126 9.58 13.39 3.52
C GLY A 126 10.88 12.67 3.87
N ARG A 127 11.74 13.36 4.63
CA ARG A 127 13.05 12.91 5.12
C ARG A 127 12.98 11.57 5.90
N GLU A 128 11.77 11.19 6.34
CA GLU A 128 11.44 9.91 7.00
C GLU A 128 11.59 8.67 6.11
N ALA A 129 11.64 8.82 4.77
CA ALA A 129 11.97 7.70 3.88
C ALA A 129 13.39 7.15 4.10
N ALA A 130 14.29 7.95 4.70
CA ALA A 130 15.69 7.59 4.92
C ALA A 130 15.93 6.68 6.14
N LEU A 131 14.98 6.55 7.07
CA LEU A 131 15.12 5.72 8.29
C LEU A 131 14.29 4.45 8.20
N ALA A 132 14.37 3.78 7.05
CA ALA A 132 13.81 2.45 6.88
C ALA A 132 14.42 1.48 7.89
N PRO A 133 13.64 0.81 8.76
CA PRO A 133 14.20 -0.29 9.53
C PRO A 133 14.77 -1.33 8.56
N PRO A 134 15.95 -1.91 8.86
CA PRO A 134 16.63 -2.79 7.93
C PRO A 134 15.84 -4.08 7.72
N LEU A 135 15.07 -4.52 8.71
CA LEU A 135 14.12 -5.62 8.57
C LEU A 135 12.73 -5.07 8.23
N ARG A 136 12.13 -5.54 7.14
CA ARG A 136 10.80 -5.13 6.66
C ARG A 136 9.93 -6.31 6.31
N TRP A 137 8.63 -6.18 6.58
CA TRP A 137 7.63 -7.08 6.02
C TRP A 137 7.12 -6.53 4.69
N ASP A 138 7.24 -7.34 3.64
CA ASP A 138 6.74 -7.10 2.29
C ASP A 138 5.26 -7.50 2.23
N PRO A 139 4.33 -6.56 1.99
CA PRO A 139 2.91 -6.89 1.95
C PRO A 139 2.52 -7.67 0.68
N VAL A 140 3.42 -7.79 -0.30
CA VAL A 140 3.22 -8.58 -1.51
C VAL A 140 3.65 -10.01 -1.25
N ARG A 141 2.72 -10.96 -1.45
CA ARG A 141 3.07 -12.38 -1.40
C ARG A 141 3.73 -12.77 -2.73
N PRO A 142 4.88 -13.47 -2.71
CA PRO A 142 5.42 -14.09 -3.91
C PRO A 142 4.36 -14.96 -4.61
N LEU A 143 4.26 -14.86 -5.94
CA LEU A 143 3.33 -15.65 -6.74
C LEU A 143 3.74 -17.13 -6.79
N ASN A 144 5.04 -17.40 -6.64
CA ASN A 144 5.65 -18.71 -6.71
C ASN A 144 6.49 -18.98 -5.44
N GLY A 145 6.95 -20.22 -5.29
CA GLY A 145 7.69 -20.68 -4.13
C GLY A 145 6.82 -21.36 -3.07
N PRO A 146 7.39 -21.72 -1.91
CA PRO A 146 6.74 -22.54 -0.89
C PRO A 146 5.56 -21.84 -0.21
N GLY A 147 5.41 -20.53 -0.41
CA GLY A 147 4.29 -19.77 0.13
C GLY A 147 4.38 -19.48 1.63
N ASP A 148 5.56 -19.67 2.23
CA ASP A 148 5.87 -19.35 3.62
C ASP A 148 5.58 -17.87 3.92
N TRP A 149 4.93 -17.63 5.06
CA TRP A 149 4.65 -16.29 5.56
C TRP A 149 5.93 -15.49 5.82
N LEU A 150 6.97 -16.14 6.34
CA LEU A 150 8.25 -15.51 6.63
C LEU A 150 9.03 -15.13 5.36
N ALA A 151 8.70 -15.70 4.19
CA ALA A 151 9.29 -15.28 2.92
C ALA A 151 9.01 -13.82 2.56
N ARG A 152 8.07 -13.17 3.27
CA ARG A 152 7.77 -11.75 3.15
C ARG A 152 8.67 -10.86 4.02
N VAL A 153 9.39 -11.43 4.99
CA VAL A 153 10.31 -10.66 5.82
C VAL A 153 11.63 -10.52 5.05
N ARG A 154 11.97 -9.28 4.68
CA ARG A 154 13.15 -8.96 3.88
C ARG A 154 14.05 -7.99 4.62
N TRP A 155 15.36 -8.14 4.39
CA TRP A 155 16.35 -7.16 4.79
C TRP A 155 16.54 -6.12 3.66
N VAL A 156 16.46 -4.83 3.98
CA VAL A 156 16.34 -3.72 3.00
C VAL A 156 17.50 -2.73 3.06
N ALA A 157 18.37 -2.75 4.09
CA ALA A 157 19.54 -1.87 4.17
C ALA A 157 20.76 -2.52 4.85
N ALA A 158 21.87 -2.66 4.10
CA ALA A 158 23.25 -3.09 4.44
C ALA A 158 23.40 -4.40 5.24
N ALA A 159 24.41 -5.22 4.97
CA ALA A 159 24.66 -6.44 5.75
C ALA A 159 24.49 -6.18 7.27
N PRO A 160 23.81 -7.08 8.02
CA PRO A 160 23.64 -6.92 9.46
C PRO A 160 25.00 -6.57 10.08
N ASP A 161 24.99 -5.62 11.02
CA ASP A 161 26.20 -5.24 11.76
C ASP A 161 26.90 -6.52 12.26
N GLY A 162 28.22 -6.64 12.04
CA GLY A 162 28.97 -7.86 12.29
C GLY A 162 28.85 -8.35 13.75
N ASP A 163 28.52 -7.44 14.66
CA ASP A 163 28.29 -7.68 16.07
C ASP A 163 26.93 -8.34 16.40
N LEU A 164 26.00 -8.48 15.45
CA LEU A 164 24.78 -9.27 15.66
C LEU A 164 25.06 -10.77 15.84
N ARG A 165 26.26 -11.24 15.46
CA ARG A 165 26.73 -12.61 15.76
C ARG A 165 27.07 -12.83 17.24
N ARG A 166 27.11 -11.77 18.05
CA ARG A 166 27.46 -11.87 19.48
C ARG A 166 26.30 -12.43 20.35
N TRP A 167 25.12 -12.63 19.74
CA TRP A 167 23.90 -13.15 20.37
C TRP A 167 23.47 -14.53 19.81
N LEU A 168 24.33 -15.18 19.01
CA LEU A 168 24.18 -16.57 18.54
C LEU A 168 25.28 -17.43 19.17
#